data_AF-A0A6M2A840-F1
#
_entry.id   AF-A0A6M2A840-F1
#
_cell.length_a   1.000
_cell.length_b   1.000
_cell.length_c   1.000
_cell.angle_alpha   90.00
_cell.angle_beta   90.00
_cell.angle_gamma   90.00
#
_symmetry.space_group_name_H-M   'P 1'
#
loop_
_entity.id
_entity.type
_entity.pdbx_description
1 polymer ?
#
loop_
_entity_poly.entity_id
_entity_poly.type
_entity_poly.pdbx_seq_one_letter_code
_entity_poly.pdbx_strand_id
1 'polypeptide(L)'
;MKKVFLLFTLLFSLHCHAYLSDFSKGADGWEGDFTDFPVGEERFYELGWGWGDLPYTFEGHAKGLYSKGNNHSDDLFMFFKKKIEGFTPNSEYLCNYSLWIETNVPANSFGIGGSPGESVYFKIGGSPEEPKKVAKNGFYYLNVDKGNQAQGGENAKVIGDLANELVDPDYPTYEPKFLSGELLVKTDNRGDLWLFFGTDSGYEGFTKFYVASIEVELSAV
;
A
#
# COMPACT_ATOMS: atom_id res chain seq x y z
N MET A 1 36.49 12.69 -51.52
CA MET A 1 35.52 11.83 -50.80
C MET A 1 35.81 11.93 -49.31
N LYS A 2 35.04 12.74 -48.57
CA LYS A 2 35.16 12.85 -47.10
C LYS A 2 34.08 11.96 -46.48
N LYS A 3 34.50 10.93 -45.73
CA LYS A 3 33.60 10.09 -44.93
C LYS A 3 33.15 10.90 -43.72
N VAL A 4 31.84 11.11 -43.60
CA VAL A 4 31.20 11.64 -42.40
C VAL A 4 30.92 10.45 -41.49
N PHE A 5 31.50 10.45 -40.29
CA PHE A 5 31.14 9.53 -39.21
C PHE A 5 29.92 10.12 -38.51
N LEU A 6 28.77 9.45 -38.59
CA LEU A 6 27.61 9.76 -37.75
C LEU A 6 27.87 9.13 -36.37
N LEU A 7 28.12 9.96 -35.38
CA LEU A 7 28.14 9.56 -33.98
C LEU A 7 26.67 9.48 -33.52
N PHE A 8 26.14 8.28 -33.34
CA PHE A 8 24.85 8.08 -32.68
C PHE A 8 25.04 8.29 -31.18
N THR A 9 24.73 9.48 -30.69
CA THR A 9 24.58 9.71 -29.25
C THR A 9 23.26 9.07 -28.84
N LEU A 10 23.33 7.94 -28.14
CA LEU A 10 22.16 7.32 -27.50
C LEU A 10 21.76 8.23 -26.33
N LEU A 11 20.74 9.07 -26.53
CA LEU A 11 20.10 9.81 -25.45
C LEU A 11 19.26 8.81 -24.63
N PHE A 12 19.77 8.37 -23.48
CA PHE A 12 18.93 7.77 -22.46
C PHE A 12 18.03 8.87 -21.91
N SER A 13 16.80 8.95 -22.41
CA SER A 13 15.72 9.66 -21.72
C SER A 13 15.43 8.88 -20.44
N LEU A 14 15.75 9.45 -19.28
CA LEU A 14 15.17 9.01 -18.01
C LEU A 14 13.66 9.25 -18.12
N HIS A 15 12.91 8.22 -18.47
CA HIS A 15 11.46 8.28 -18.47
C HIS A 15 10.97 8.09 -17.04
N CYS A 16 10.70 9.20 -16.35
CA CYS A 16 9.92 9.19 -15.12
C CYS A 16 8.45 8.97 -15.49
N HIS A 17 7.82 7.96 -14.89
CA HIS A 17 6.39 7.70 -15.03
C HIS A 17 5.71 8.01 -13.71
N ALA A 18 4.62 8.78 -13.72
CA ALA A 18 3.83 9.09 -12.54
C ALA A 18 2.41 8.55 -12.70
N TYR A 19 1.91 7.90 -11.65
CA TYR A 19 0.53 7.39 -11.56
C TYR A 19 -0.14 8.02 -10.36
N LEU A 20 -1.20 8.79 -10.61
CA LEU A 20 -2.03 9.38 -9.56
C LEU A 20 -3.40 8.71 -9.56
N SER A 21 -3.77 8.16 -8.40
CA SER A 21 -5.13 7.73 -8.11
C SER A 21 -5.72 8.67 -7.04
N ASP A 22 -6.62 9.57 -7.44
CA ASP A 22 -7.31 10.52 -6.53
C ASP A 22 -8.66 10.01 -6.01
N PHE A 23 -9.07 8.83 -6.49
CA PHE A 23 -10.32 8.13 -6.17
C PHE A 23 -11.61 8.97 -6.32
N SER A 24 -11.59 10.08 -7.04
CA SER A 24 -12.75 10.95 -7.20
C SER A 24 -13.90 10.30 -7.98
N LYS A 25 -13.58 9.34 -8.86
CA LYS A 25 -14.54 8.71 -9.80
C LYS A 25 -14.65 7.19 -9.68
N GLY A 26 -13.86 6.56 -8.80
CA GLY A 26 -13.83 5.11 -8.63
C GLY A 26 -12.53 4.64 -7.98
N ALA A 27 -12.35 3.33 -7.91
CA ALA A 27 -11.14 2.72 -7.32
C ALA A 27 -9.90 2.78 -8.23
N ASP A 28 -10.00 3.29 -9.47
CA ASP A 28 -8.89 3.42 -10.43
C ASP A 28 -8.07 2.11 -10.60
N GLY A 29 -8.76 0.98 -10.70
CA GLY A 29 -8.14 -0.34 -10.89
C GLY A 29 -7.47 -0.93 -9.64
N TRP A 30 -7.55 -0.27 -8.49
CA TRP A 30 -7.13 -0.84 -7.22
C TRP A 30 -8.17 -1.83 -6.69
N GLU A 31 -7.69 -2.98 -6.23
CA GLU A 31 -8.51 -4.03 -5.63
C GLU A 31 -7.97 -4.39 -4.24
N GLY A 32 -8.85 -4.52 -3.26
CA GLY A 32 -8.48 -4.92 -1.90
C GLY A 32 -8.47 -6.43 -1.68
N ASP A 33 -7.59 -6.89 -0.80
CA ASP A 33 -7.56 -8.27 -0.31
C ASP A 33 -6.91 -8.33 1.09
N PHE A 34 -6.91 -9.52 1.68
CA PHE A 34 -6.50 -9.77 3.07
C PHE A 34 -5.69 -11.07 3.16
N THR A 35 -4.67 -11.09 4.03
CA THR A 35 -3.88 -12.29 4.38
C THR A 35 -3.58 -12.32 5.88
N ASP A 36 -2.92 -13.39 6.31
CA ASP A 36 -2.44 -13.62 7.67
C ASP A 36 -3.58 -13.79 8.69
N PHE A 37 -4.61 -14.51 8.24
CA PHE A 37 -5.77 -14.93 9.03
C PHE A 37 -6.17 -16.38 8.68
N PRO A 38 -6.89 -17.10 9.56
CA PRO A 38 -7.32 -18.47 9.29
C PRO A 38 -8.29 -18.58 8.09
N VAL A 39 -8.17 -19.66 7.34
CA VAL A 39 -9.02 -19.92 6.16
C VAL A 39 -10.49 -20.04 6.57
N GLY A 40 -11.37 -19.26 5.94
CA GLY A 40 -12.81 -19.31 6.17
C GLY A 40 -13.32 -18.39 7.28
N GLU A 41 -12.45 -17.62 7.92
CA GLU A 41 -12.79 -16.72 9.03
C GLU A 41 -13.07 -15.27 8.58
N GLU A 42 -13.33 -15.01 7.29
CA GLU A 42 -13.50 -13.65 6.76
C GLU A 42 -14.61 -12.87 7.48
N ARG A 43 -15.70 -13.57 7.85
CA ARG A 43 -16.82 -12.97 8.59
C ARG A 43 -16.46 -12.69 10.05
N PHE A 44 -15.69 -13.57 10.68
CA PHE A 44 -15.27 -13.43 12.08
C PHE A 44 -14.30 -12.26 12.21
N TYR A 45 -13.38 -12.12 11.26
CA TYR A 45 -12.45 -10.99 11.14
C TYR A 45 -13.10 -9.72 10.57
N GLU A 46 -14.41 -9.68 10.31
CA GLU A 46 -15.12 -8.51 9.80
C GLU A 46 -14.49 -7.85 8.55
N LEU A 47 -13.83 -8.65 7.71
CA LEU A 47 -13.01 -8.17 6.61
C LEU A 47 -13.86 -7.44 5.57
N GLY A 48 -13.40 -6.27 5.14
CA GLY A 48 -14.07 -5.54 4.07
C GLY A 48 -13.27 -4.38 3.55
N TRP A 49 -13.35 -4.17 2.25
CA TRP A 49 -12.80 -3.00 1.59
C TRP A 49 -13.82 -2.44 0.61
N GLY A 50 -13.59 -1.21 0.15
CA GLY A 50 -14.39 -0.65 -0.92
C GLY A 50 -13.93 0.73 -1.33
N TRP A 51 -14.75 1.36 -2.17
CA TRP A 51 -14.62 2.73 -2.59
C TRP A 51 -15.90 3.49 -2.18
N GLY A 52 -15.75 4.70 -1.65
CA GLY A 52 -16.89 5.46 -1.16
C GLY A 52 -16.51 6.84 -0.64
N ASP A 53 -17.43 7.46 0.10
CA ASP A 53 -17.20 8.75 0.73
C ASP A 53 -16.17 8.61 1.86
N LEU A 54 -15.29 9.61 1.94
CA LEU A 54 -14.42 9.80 3.08
C LEU A 54 -15.25 10.26 4.30
N PRO A 55 -14.78 9.99 5.54
CA PRO A 55 -15.42 10.49 6.76
C PRO A 55 -15.72 11.99 6.74
N TYR A 56 -14.85 12.78 6.13
CA TYR A 56 -15.09 14.18 5.79
C TYR A 56 -14.28 14.57 4.53
N THR A 57 -14.55 15.76 3.99
CA THR A 57 -13.83 16.26 2.81
C THR A 57 -12.63 17.10 3.24
N PHE A 58 -11.44 16.82 2.71
CA PHE A 58 -10.22 17.58 2.95
C PHE A 58 -9.42 17.76 1.66
N GLU A 59 -8.77 18.91 1.48
CA GLU A 59 -7.91 19.21 0.31
C GLU A 59 -8.53 18.86 -1.08
N GLY A 60 -9.86 18.88 -1.19
CA GLY A 60 -10.58 18.52 -2.41
C GLY A 60 -10.87 17.01 -2.56
N HIS A 61 -10.39 16.17 -1.65
CA HIS A 61 -10.75 14.76 -1.55
C HIS A 61 -12.07 14.60 -0.79
N ALA A 62 -13.07 14.00 -1.43
CA ALA A 62 -14.35 13.63 -0.81
C ALA A 62 -14.62 12.12 -0.86
N LYS A 63 -13.82 11.39 -1.63
CA LYS A 63 -13.95 9.96 -1.86
C LYS A 63 -12.59 9.29 -1.76
N GLY A 64 -12.60 8.02 -1.43
CA GLY A 64 -11.38 7.24 -1.25
C GLY A 64 -11.66 5.75 -1.20
N LEU A 65 -10.58 4.99 -1.08
CA LEU A 65 -10.65 3.59 -0.69
C LEU A 65 -10.79 3.49 0.82
N TYR A 66 -11.45 2.44 1.31
CA TYR A 66 -11.41 2.07 2.72
C TYR A 66 -11.07 0.60 2.85
N SER A 67 -10.38 0.26 3.93
CA SER A 67 -10.15 -1.12 4.36
C SER A 67 -10.47 -1.25 5.84
N LYS A 68 -11.03 -2.40 6.23
CA LYS A 68 -11.36 -2.73 7.61
C LYS A 68 -11.18 -4.22 7.91
N GLY A 69 -10.90 -4.51 9.16
CA GLY A 69 -10.79 -5.86 9.70
C GLY A 69 -10.65 -5.85 11.21
N ASN A 70 -11.09 -6.92 11.85
CA ASN A 70 -10.97 -7.20 13.27
C ASN A 70 -9.90 -8.27 13.44
N ASN A 71 -8.69 -7.84 13.77
CA ASN A 71 -7.53 -8.72 13.84
C ASN A 71 -7.60 -9.61 15.09
N HIS A 72 -7.55 -10.93 14.87
CA HIS A 72 -7.47 -11.95 15.92
C HIS A 72 -6.22 -12.83 15.81
N SER A 73 -5.31 -12.51 14.88
CA SER A 73 -4.08 -13.29 14.64
C SER A 73 -2.81 -12.56 15.08
N ASP A 74 -2.91 -11.31 15.53
CA ASP A 74 -1.75 -10.44 15.78
C ASP A 74 -0.89 -10.22 14.51
N ASP A 75 -1.45 -10.45 13.32
CA ASP A 75 -0.67 -10.34 12.07
C ASP A 75 -1.51 -10.02 10.82
N LEU A 76 -2.79 -9.66 10.97
CA LEU A 76 -3.67 -9.41 9.82
C LEU A 76 -3.07 -8.37 8.86
N PHE A 77 -2.86 -8.78 7.60
CA PHE A 77 -2.45 -7.88 6.53
C PHE A 77 -3.64 -7.52 5.65
N MET A 78 -3.99 -6.24 5.62
CA MET A 78 -5.08 -5.70 4.80
C MET A 78 -4.47 -4.80 3.71
N PHE A 79 -4.67 -5.12 2.44
CA PHE A 79 -3.93 -4.44 1.37
C PHE A 79 -4.76 -4.19 0.12
N PHE A 80 -4.28 -3.27 -0.70
CA PHE A 80 -4.74 -3.02 -2.05
C PHE A 80 -3.63 -3.32 -3.04
N LYS A 81 -4.00 -3.75 -4.25
CA LYS A 81 -3.08 -4.01 -5.36
C LYS A 81 -3.58 -3.41 -6.66
N LYS A 82 -2.64 -3.04 -7.53
CA LYS A 82 -2.90 -2.57 -8.90
C LYS A 82 -1.75 -2.98 -9.81
N LYS A 83 -2.08 -3.43 -11.02
CA LYS A 83 -1.09 -3.70 -12.06
C LYS A 83 -0.81 -2.44 -12.87
N ILE A 84 0.45 -2.19 -13.17
CA ILE A 84 0.91 -1.21 -14.15
C ILE A 84 1.78 -1.90 -15.21
N GLU A 85 1.81 -1.34 -16.41
CA GLU A 85 2.40 -1.98 -17.60
C GLU A 85 3.16 -0.94 -18.43
N GLY A 86 3.96 -1.41 -19.39
CA GLY A 86 4.66 -0.55 -20.36
C GLY A 86 6.07 -0.15 -19.97
N PHE A 87 6.69 -0.85 -19.01
CA PHE A 87 8.06 -0.61 -18.57
C PHE A 87 9.06 -1.45 -19.36
N THR A 88 10.35 -1.18 -19.17
CA THR A 88 11.41 -2.05 -19.70
C THR A 88 11.34 -3.40 -18.96
N PRO A 89 11.27 -4.55 -19.67
CA PRO A 89 11.24 -5.86 -19.03
C PRO A 89 12.45 -6.14 -18.14
N ASN A 90 12.25 -6.91 -17.06
CA ASN A 90 13.29 -7.36 -16.12
C ASN A 90 14.21 -6.24 -15.60
N SER A 91 13.70 -5.02 -15.48
CA SER A 91 14.49 -3.83 -15.15
C SER A 91 14.12 -3.28 -13.78
N GLU A 92 15.11 -2.69 -13.11
CA GLU A 92 14.92 -2.09 -11.79
C GLU A 92 14.43 -0.65 -11.92
N TYR A 93 13.51 -0.29 -11.02
CA TYR A 93 12.95 1.04 -10.90
C TYR A 93 12.95 1.45 -9.42
N LEU A 94 13.28 2.71 -9.14
CA LEU A 94 12.98 3.34 -7.86
C LEU A 94 11.54 3.86 -7.92
N CYS A 95 10.68 3.35 -7.05
CA CYS A 95 9.31 3.81 -6.88
C CYS A 95 9.21 4.74 -5.67
N ASN A 96 8.79 5.98 -5.87
CA ASN A 96 8.45 6.92 -4.82
C ASN A 96 6.94 6.96 -4.63
N TYR A 97 6.48 6.70 -3.42
CA TYR A 97 5.08 6.71 -3.03
C TYR A 97 4.77 7.94 -2.18
N SER A 98 3.63 8.55 -2.46
CA SER A 98 2.99 9.59 -1.64
C SER A 98 1.53 9.23 -1.44
N LEU A 99 1.07 9.18 -0.19
CA LEU A 99 -0.30 8.81 0.15
C LEU A 99 -0.90 9.80 1.13
N TRP A 100 -2.16 10.15 0.90
CA TRP A 100 -3.02 10.73 1.91
C TRP A 100 -3.98 9.66 2.43
N ILE A 101 -3.89 9.39 3.73
CA ILE A 101 -4.78 8.47 4.43
C ILE A 101 -5.62 9.22 5.47
N GLU A 102 -6.70 8.61 5.94
CA GLU A 102 -7.38 9.05 7.16
C GLU A 102 -7.43 7.93 8.19
N THR A 103 -7.11 8.28 9.43
CA THR A 103 -7.18 7.38 10.58
C THR A 103 -7.80 8.13 11.75
N ASN A 104 -8.48 7.39 12.62
CA ASN A 104 -9.07 7.92 13.85
C ASN A 104 -8.38 7.37 15.10
N VAL A 105 -7.10 7.02 14.98
CA VAL A 105 -6.34 6.40 16.06
C VAL A 105 -5.37 7.42 16.66
N PRO A 106 -5.55 7.83 17.93
CA PRO A 106 -4.65 8.77 18.58
C PRO A 106 -3.29 8.10 18.83
N ALA A 107 -2.23 8.91 18.76
CA ALA A 107 -0.89 8.46 19.12
C ALA A 107 -0.81 8.03 20.60
N ASN A 108 0.13 7.13 20.90
CA ASN A 108 0.38 6.55 22.22
C ASN A 108 -0.82 5.81 22.82
N SER A 109 -1.63 5.20 21.95
CA SER A 109 -2.75 4.37 22.37
C SER A 109 -2.28 3.01 22.90
N PHE A 110 -3.02 2.45 23.87
CA PHE A 110 -2.76 1.11 24.39
C PHE A 110 -3.80 0.13 23.83
N GLY A 111 -3.34 -1.04 23.38
CA GLY A 111 -4.18 -2.11 22.85
C GLY A 111 -3.73 -3.51 23.29
N ILE A 112 -4.38 -4.53 22.74
CA ILE A 112 -4.06 -5.95 22.96
C ILE A 112 -3.14 -6.40 21.81
N GLY A 113 -2.12 -7.20 22.11
CA GLY A 113 -1.01 -7.49 21.18
C GLY A 113 -0.05 -6.32 21.06
N GLY A 114 -0.58 -5.17 20.61
CA GLY A 114 0.15 -3.92 20.40
C GLY A 114 -0.74 -2.69 20.43
N SER A 115 -0.21 -1.53 20.05
CA SER A 115 -0.99 -0.29 19.94
C SER A 115 -1.89 -0.32 18.70
N PRO A 116 -3.16 0.13 18.78
CA PRO A 116 -4.02 0.28 17.61
C PRO A 116 -3.47 1.25 16.55
N GLY A 117 -2.49 2.09 16.91
CA GLY A 117 -1.83 3.03 16.02
C GLY A 117 -0.46 2.53 15.59
N GLU A 118 0.51 2.58 16.51
CA GLU A 118 1.94 2.32 16.27
C GLU A 118 2.28 0.84 16.02
N SER A 119 1.37 -0.09 16.31
CA SER A 119 1.53 -1.50 15.95
C SER A 119 0.74 -1.90 14.71
N VAL A 120 0.13 -0.94 14.02
CA VAL A 120 -0.53 -1.16 12.72
C VAL A 120 0.32 -0.51 11.64
N TYR A 121 1.26 -1.28 11.09
CA TYR A 121 2.33 -0.78 10.22
C TYR A 121 1.84 -0.57 8.80
N PHE A 122 1.94 0.64 8.28
CA PHE A 122 1.60 0.95 6.89
C PHE A 122 2.77 0.60 5.97
N LYS A 123 2.52 -0.23 4.97
CA LYS A 123 3.49 -0.74 4.01
C LYS A 123 3.15 -0.33 2.59
N ILE A 124 4.19 -0.06 1.81
CA ILE A 124 4.16 0.00 0.34
C ILE A 124 4.95 -1.16 -0.21
N GLY A 125 4.65 -1.57 -1.44
CA GLY A 125 5.30 -2.71 -2.05
C GLY A 125 5.18 -2.73 -3.58
N GLY A 126 6.06 -3.50 -4.19
CA GLY A 126 6.04 -3.75 -5.63
C GLY A 126 6.65 -5.11 -5.96
N SER A 127 6.06 -5.81 -6.93
CA SER A 127 6.48 -7.15 -7.31
C SER A 127 6.23 -7.42 -8.80
N PRO A 128 7.10 -8.20 -9.48
CA PRO A 128 6.81 -8.70 -10.82
C PRO A 128 5.65 -9.72 -10.83
N GLU A 129 5.34 -10.32 -9.67
CA GLU A 129 4.22 -11.24 -9.50
C GLU A 129 3.02 -10.54 -8.86
N GLU A 130 1.82 -10.97 -9.22
CA GLU A 130 0.59 -10.48 -8.58
C GLU A 130 0.58 -10.84 -7.07
N PRO A 131 0.43 -9.86 -6.17
CA PRO A 131 0.16 -10.10 -4.75
C PRO A 131 -1.22 -10.77 -4.60
N LYS A 132 -1.24 -12.00 -4.08
CA LYS A 132 -2.46 -12.79 -3.91
C LYS A 132 -2.39 -13.58 -2.62
N LYS A 133 -3.55 -13.79 -2.02
CA LYS A 133 -3.68 -14.71 -0.89
C LYS A 133 -3.51 -16.17 -1.35
N VAL A 134 -2.79 -16.94 -0.55
CA VAL A 134 -2.53 -18.36 -0.75
C VAL A 134 -2.83 -19.10 0.55
N ALA A 135 -3.70 -20.11 0.48
CA ALA A 135 -3.99 -20.97 1.63
C ALA A 135 -2.83 -21.95 1.88
N LYS A 136 -2.30 -21.97 3.10
CA LYS A 136 -1.26 -22.92 3.55
C LYS A 136 -1.46 -23.21 5.03
N ASN A 137 -1.46 -24.49 5.41
CA ASN A 137 -1.57 -24.93 6.81
C ASN A 137 -2.77 -24.35 7.58
N GLY A 138 -3.90 -24.10 6.91
CA GLY A 138 -5.11 -23.55 7.53
C GLY A 138 -5.14 -22.02 7.66
N PHE A 139 -4.13 -21.31 7.17
CA PHE A 139 -4.06 -19.85 7.14
C PHE A 139 -3.93 -19.34 5.69
N TYR A 140 -4.42 -18.15 5.43
CA TYR A 140 -4.08 -17.40 4.21
C TYR A 140 -2.79 -16.62 4.44
N TYR A 141 -1.88 -16.65 3.47
CA TYR A 141 -0.64 -15.87 3.45
C TYR A 141 -0.51 -15.11 2.13
N LEU A 142 0.32 -14.07 2.11
CA LEU A 142 0.71 -13.40 0.87
C LEU A 142 1.78 -14.22 0.13
N ASN A 143 1.72 -14.27 -1.21
CA ASN A 143 2.72 -14.96 -2.03
C ASN A 143 3.99 -14.15 -2.31
N VAL A 144 3.98 -12.84 -2.04
CA VAL A 144 5.14 -11.94 -2.19
C VAL A 144 5.65 -11.56 -0.81
N ASP A 145 6.96 -11.31 -0.68
CA ASP A 145 7.57 -11.06 0.63
C ASP A 145 7.29 -9.62 1.10
N LYS A 146 6.30 -9.48 1.98
CA LYS A 146 5.98 -8.21 2.64
C LYS A 146 6.80 -7.94 3.92
N GLY A 147 7.63 -8.89 4.35
CA GLY A 147 8.19 -8.93 5.70
C GLY A 147 7.13 -9.24 6.75
N ASN A 148 7.34 -8.79 7.98
CA ASN A 148 6.40 -9.05 9.09
C ASN A 148 6.31 -7.85 10.02
N GLN A 149 5.10 -7.33 10.22
CA GLN A 149 4.81 -6.20 11.10
C GLN A 149 5.79 -5.03 10.83
N ALA A 150 6.59 -4.64 11.82
CA ALA A 150 7.56 -3.54 11.74
C ALA A 150 8.72 -3.77 10.74
N GLN A 151 8.87 -4.98 10.19
CA GLN A 151 9.94 -5.34 9.28
C GLN A 151 9.44 -5.35 7.84
N GLY A 152 10.17 -4.67 6.96
CA GLY A 152 10.01 -4.79 5.51
C GLY A 152 10.52 -6.14 5.00
N GLY A 153 10.08 -6.52 3.80
CA GLY A 153 10.53 -7.71 3.07
C GLY A 153 11.17 -7.33 1.74
N GLU A 154 11.50 -8.33 0.92
CA GLU A 154 12.05 -8.11 -0.42
C GLU A 154 11.12 -7.27 -1.32
N ASN A 155 9.81 -7.41 -1.17
CA ASN A 155 8.82 -6.75 -2.02
C ASN A 155 8.05 -5.63 -1.31
N ALA A 156 8.34 -5.32 -0.04
CA ALA A 156 7.63 -4.28 0.70
C ALA A 156 8.48 -3.55 1.74
N LYS A 157 8.14 -2.30 2.00
CA LYS A 157 8.78 -1.43 3.00
C LYS A 157 7.73 -0.79 3.90
N VAL A 158 8.04 -0.70 5.19
CA VAL A 158 7.26 0.09 6.16
C VAL A 158 7.55 1.57 5.94
N ILE A 159 6.50 2.39 5.82
CA ILE A 159 6.59 3.84 5.63
C ILE A 159 5.89 4.64 6.74
N GLY A 160 5.35 3.95 7.74
CA GLY A 160 4.69 4.56 8.89
C GLY A 160 3.72 3.59 9.54
N ASP A 161 2.71 4.15 10.19
CA ASP A 161 1.70 3.45 10.97
C ASP A 161 0.36 4.23 10.94
N LEU A 162 -0.66 3.79 11.69
CA LEU A 162 -1.96 4.45 11.73
C LEU A 162 -2.11 5.49 12.85
N ALA A 163 -1.13 5.62 13.76
CA ALA A 163 -1.19 6.61 14.83
C ALA A 163 -1.22 8.02 14.25
N ASN A 164 -2.14 8.87 14.71
CA ASN A 164 -2.27 10.24 14.21
C ASN A 164 -2.33 11.21 15.39
N GLU A 165 -1.36 12.12 15.43
CA GLU A 165 -1.23 13.14 16.48
C GLU A 165 -2.34 14.18 16.46
N LEU A 166 -3.06 14.32 15.34
CA LEU A 166 -4.20 15.22 15.21
C LEU A 166 -5.48 14.67 15.85
N VAL A 167 -5.54 13.35 16.09
CA VAL A 167 -6.73 12.71 16.66
C VAL A 167 -6.77 12.97 18.16
N ASP A 168 -7.87 13.59 18.62
CA ASP A 168 -8.14 13.78 20.05
C ASP A 168 -8.41 12.41 20.71
N PRO A 169 -7.65 12.01 21.75
CA PRO A 169 -7.86 10.74 22.43
C PRO A 169 -9.18 10.65 23.20
N ASP A 170 -9.76 11.78 23.63
CA ASP A 170 -11.04 11.81 24.34
C ASP A 170 -12.22 11.79 23.35
N TYR A 171 -12.02 12.28 22.12
CA TYR A 171 -13.04 12.36 21.07
C TYR A 171 -12.51 11.95 19.68
N PRO A 172 -12.20 10.65 19.45
CA PRO A 172 -11.52 10.25 18.22
C PRO A 172 -12.35 10.48 16.96
N THR A 173 -11.91 11.42 16.13
CA THR A 173 -12.40 11.67 14.77
C THR A 173 -11.37 11.16 13.75
N TYR A 174 -11.82 10.92 12.52
CA TYR A 174 -10.88 10.65 11.44
C TYR A 174 -10.15 11.95 11.10
N GLU A 175 -8.82 11.88 11.05
CA GLU A 175 -7.96 12.99 10.72
C GLU A 175 -7.02 12.58 9.57
N PRO A 176 -6.60 13.52 8.72
CA PRO A 176 -5.76 13.21 7.57
C PRO A 176 -4.33 12.96 8.05
N LYS A 177 -3.64 12.03 7.37
CA LYS A 177 -2.21 11.77 7.60
C LYS A 177 -1.54 11.56 6.26
N PHE A 178 -0.41 12.24 6.06
CA PHE A 178 0.44 12.05 4.89
C PHE A 178 1.51 11.00 5.19
N LEU A 179 1.68 10.05 4.28
CA LEU A 179 2.74 9.05 4.32
C LEU A 179 3.52 9.09 3.00
N SER A 180 4.84 8.94 3.06
CA SER A 180 5.66 8.80 1.88
C SER A 180 6.84 7.86 2.11
N GLY A 181 7.35 7.31 1.02
CA GLY A 181 8.55 6.48 1.06
C GLY A 181 8.88 5.90 -0.30
N GLU A 182 10.06 5.31 -0.38
CA GLU A 182 10.60 4.75 -1.62
C GLU A 182 11.04 3.30 -1.48
N LEU A 183 10.96 2.55 -2.57
CA LEU A 183 11.31 1.14 -2.68
C LEU A 183 11.88 0.86 -4.08
N LEU A 184 12.96 0.08 -4.14
CA LEU A 184 13.42 -0.52 -5.39
C LEU A 184 12.56 -1.72 -5.75
N VAL A 185 12.12 -1.77 -7.01
CA VAL A 185 11.28 -2.84 -7.54
C VAL A 185 11.84 -3.32 -8.87
N LYS A 186 11.42 -4.51 -9.30
CA LYS A 186 11.80 -5.07 -10.59
C LYS A 186 10.56 -5.49 -11.38
N THR A 187 10.53 -5.11 -12.65
CA THR A 187 9.47 -5.50 -13.58
C THR A 187 9.59 -6.97 -14.00
N ASP A 188 8.48 -7.55 -14.44
CA ASP A 188 8.45 -8.91 -14.99
C ASP A 188 9.09 -8.98 -16.39
N ASN A 189 9.06 -10.17 -17.00
CA ASN A 189 9.63 -10.40 -18.33
C ASN A 189 8.85 -9.75 -19.49
N ARG A 190 7.71 -9.10 -19.22
CA ARG A 190 6.92 -8.32 -20.17
C ARG A 190 7.01 -6.82 -19.92
N GLY A 191 7.62 -6.39 -18.82
CA GLY A 191 7.64 -4.99 -18.41
C GLY A 191 6.40 -4.60 -17.60
N ASP A 192 5.76 -5.58 -16.95
CA ASP A 192 4.66 -5.36 -16.03
C ASP A 192 5.18 -5.26 -14.60
N LEU A 193 4.45 -4.56 -13.74
CA LEU A 193 4.72 -4.45 -12.32
C LEU A 193 3.40 -4.40 -11.55
N TRP A 194 3.33 -5.14 -10.44
CA TRP A 194 2.26 -4.98 -9.47
C TRP A 194 2.71 -4.06 -8.35
N LEU A 195 1.91 -3.04 -8.09
CA LEU A 195 2.03 -2.19 -6.91
C LEU A 195 1.07 -2.71 -5.85
N PHE A 196 1.46 -2.60 -4.58
CA PHE A 196 0.55 -2.84 -3.46
C PHE A 196 0.88 -1.94 -2.28
N PHE A 197 -0.12 -1.68 -1.45
CA PHE A 197 0.05 -0.99 -0.18
C PHE A 197 -1.00 -1.48 0.82
N GLY A 198 -0.76 -1.31 2.10
CA GLY A 198 -1.68 -1.83 3.12
C GLY A 198 -1.14 -1.72 4.53
N THR A 199 -1.82 -2.36 5.46
CA THR A 199 -1.46 -2.38 6.88
C THR A 199 -1.17 -3.78 7.35
N ASP A 200 -0.05 -3.97 8.05
CA ASP A 200 0.39 -5.20 8.70
C ASP A 200 0.24 -5.03 10.21
N SER A 201 -0.74 -5.70 10.82
CA SER A 201 -1.21 -5.35 12.16
C SER A 201 -0.71 -6.32 13.24
N GLY A 202 0.11 -5.80 14.17
CA GLY A 202 0.39 -6.41 15.48
C GLY A 202 -0.55 -5.91 16.59
N TYR A 203 -1.73 -5.40 16.24
CA TYR A 203 -2.78 -5.02 17.17
C TYR A 203 -3.96 -5.97 16.99
N GLU A 204 -4.39 -6.60 18.09
CA GLU A 204 -5.60 -7.43 18.14
C GLU A 204 -6.83 -6.55 18.39
N GLY A 205 -7.60 -6.31 17.31
CA GLY A 205 -8.84 -5.58 17.38
C GLY A 205 -9.27 -5.02 16.03
N PHE A 206 -10.40 -4.30 16.07
CA PHE A 206 -10.94 -3.66 14.88
C PHE A 206 -10.10 -2.46 14.44
N THR A 207 -9.72 -2.47 13.17
CA THR A 207 -9.04 -1.37 12.47
C THR A 207 -9.85 -1.01 11.24
N LYS A 208 -9.99 0.30 10.99
CA LYS A 208 -10.50 0.84 9.73
C LYS A 208 -9.70 2.09 9.38
N PHE A 209 -9.27 2.19 8.13
CA PHE A 209 -8.61 3.37 7.60
C PHE A 209 -9.11 3.66 6.19
N TYR A 210 -8.85 4.88 5.73
CA TYR A 210 -9.17 5.32 4.39
C TYR A 210 -7.92 5.78 3.66
N VAL A 211 -7.93 5.68 2.33
CA VAL A 211 -6.90 6.24 1.45
C VAL A 211 -7.59 7.18 0.48
N ALA A 212 -7.31 8.47 0.63
CA ALA A 212 -7.87 9.54 -0.17
C ALA A 212 -7.13 9.72 -1.50
N SER A 213 -5.83 9.46 -1.52
CA SER A 213 -5.05 9.43 -2.76
C SER A 213 -3.77 8.63 -2.60
N ILE A 214 -3.26 8.17 -3.74
CA ILE A 214 -1.93 7.59 -3.89
C ILE A 214 -1.30 8.12 -5.18
N GLU A 215 -0.07 8.59 -5.07
CA GLU A 215 0.80 8.92 -6.19
C GLU A 215 2.03 8.02 -6.16
N VAL A 216 2.38 7.46 -7.31
CA VAL A 216 3.58 6.61 -7.48
C VAL A 216 4.39 7.11 -8.66
N GLU A 217 5.61 7.56 -8.38
CA GLU A 217 6.59 7.97 -9.40
C GLU A 217 7.65 6.88 -9.57
N LEU A 218 7.88 6.44 -10.80
CA LEU A 218 8.84 5.40 -11.15
C LEU A 218 9.97 5.97 -12.01
N SER A 219 11.20 5.80 -11.55
CA SER A 219 12.41 6.17 -12.28
C SER A 219 13.31 4.95 -12.48
N ALA A 220 13.75 4.72 -13.73
CA ALA A 220 14.72 3.67 -14.02
C ALA A 220 16.04 3.95 -13.29
N VAL A 221 16.68 2.88 -12.79
CA VAL A 221 17.96 2.92 -12.06
C VAL A 221 19.14 2.62 -12.97
#